data_AF-A0A212CP00-F1
#
_entry.id   AF-A0A212CP00-F1
#
_cell.length_a   1.000
_cell.length_b   1.000
_cell.length_c   1.000
_cell.angle_alpha   90.00
_cell.angle_beta   90.00
_cell.angle_gamma   90.00
#
_symmetry.space_group_name_H-M   'P 1'
#
loop_
_entity.id
_entity.type
_entity.pdbx_description
1 polymer ?
#
loop_
_entity_poly.entity_id
_entity_poly.type
_entity_poly.pdbx_seq_one_letter_code
_entity_poly.pdbx_strand_id
1 'polypeptide(L)'
;YVHRVLAHELLCPHGGPSCEYYLVLAQTHLLKKDFAKAEEYLQQAAQMDYLNPNVWGVKGHLYFLSGNHVEAKACYERTISFVVDASEMHFIFLRLGQIYLEEKE
;
A
#
# COMPACT_ATOMS: atom_id res chain seq x y z
N TYR A 1 -18.25 -13.97 -9.00
CA TYR A 1 -17.38 -12.86 -8.53
C TYR A 1 -16.84 -13.07 -7.12
N VAL A 2 -17.57 -13.73 -6.21
CA VAL A 2 -17.15 -13.98 -4.80
C VAL A 2 -16.01 -15.02 -4.66
N HIS A 3 -15.73 -15.84 -5.67
CA HIS A 3 -14.75 -16.93 -5.62
C HIS A 3 -13.28 -16.56 -5.95
N ARG A 4 -13.01 -15.37 -6.50
CA ARG A 4 -11.68 -15.09 -7.09
C ARG A 4 -10.63 -14.57 -6.09
N VAL A 5 -11.08 -14.02 -4.95
CA VAL A 5 -10.24 -13.39 -3.92
C VAL A 5 -10.05 -14.29 -2.70
N LEU A 6 -11.03 -15.14 -2.38
CA LEU A 6 -10.99 -16.10 -1.27
C LEU A 6 -9.89 -17.18 -1.43
N ALA A 7 -9.40 -17.39 -2.65
CA ALA A 7 -8.64 -18.59 -3.04
C ALA A 7 -7.15 -18.36 -3.35
N HIS A 8 -6.63 -17.12 -3.37
CA HIS A 8 -5.22 -16.92 -3.71
C HIS A 8 -4.25 -16.93 -2.51
N GLU A 9 -4.60 -16.49 -1.30
CA GLU A 9 -3.55 -16.18 -0.31
C GLU A 9 -3.84 -16.36 1.18
N LEU A 10 -4.96 -16.97 1.57
CA LEU A 10 -5.31 -17.07 2.99
C LEU A 10 -4.39 -17.98 3.83
N LEU A 11 -3.47 -18.73 3.22
CA LEU A 11 -2.47 -19.51 3.94
C LEU A 11 -1.16 -19.52 3.12
N CYS A 12 -0.07 -18.98 3.67
CA CYS A 12 1.25 -19.51 3.31
C CYS A 12 1.20 -21.05 3.44
N PRO A 13 2.06 -21.84 2.77
CA PRO A 13 2.06 -23.30 2.93
C PRO A 13 2.23 -23.80 4.38
N HIS A 14 2.52 -22.89 5.32
CA HIS A 14 2.67 -23.09 6.76
C HIS A 14 1.43 -22.68 7.59
N GLY A 15 0.32 -22.27 6.96
CA GLY A 15 -0.96 -22.06 7.62
C GLY A 15 -1.22 -20.68 8.25
N GLY A 16 -0.47 -19.64 7.87
CA GLY A 16 -0.62 -18.28 8.40
C GLY A 16 -0.97 -17.23 7.32
N PRO A 17 -1.47 -16.05 7.74
CA PRO A 17 -1.75 -14.93 6.83
C PRO A 17 -0.48 -14.48 6.11
N SER A 18 -0.59 -14.10 4.84
CA SER A 18 0.52 -13.61 4.01
C SER A 18 0.64 -12.07 4.04
N CYS A 19 1.74 -11.53 3.50
CA CYS A 19 1.91 -10.09 3.28
C CYS A 19 0.76 -9.51 2.44
N GLU A 20 0.44 -10.17 1.33
CA GLU A 20 -0.61 -9.74 0.42
C GLU A 20 -2.02 -9.84 1.02
N TYR A 21 -2.27 -10.82 1.90
CA TYR A 21 -3.50 -10.86 2.70
C TYR A 21 -3.70 -9.56 3.50
N TYR A 22 -2.64 -9.11 4.18
CA TYR A 22 -2.69 -7.85 4.93
C TYR A 22 -2.78 -6.62 4.02
N LEU A 23 -2.20 -6.65 2.82
CA LEU A 23 -2.37 -5.56 1.84
C LEU A 23 -3.82 -5.41 1.38
N VAL A 24 -4.50 -6.53 1.10
CA VAL A 24 -5.93 -6.51 0.72
C VAL A 24 -6.80 -5.99 1.88
N LEU A 25 -6.50 -6.38 3.13
CA LEU A 25 -7.17 -5.82 4.30
C LEU A 25 -6.94 -4.31 4.42
N ALA A 26 -5.70 -3.85 4.28
CA ALA A 26 -5.38 -2.43 4.33
C ALA A 26 -6.13 -1.64 3.26
N GLN A 27 -6.11 -2.09 2.00
CA GLN A 27 -6.84 -1.47 0.90
C GLN A 27 -8.36 -1.44 1.16
N THR A 28 -8.92 -2.53 1.70
CA THR A 28 -10.35 -2.59 2.08
C THR A 28 -10.69 -1.54 3.14
N HIS A 29 -9.81 -1.32 4.11
CA HIS A 29 -10.01 -0.31 5.15
C HIS A 29 -9.77 1.12 4.64
N LEU A 30 -8.86 1.33 3.68
CA LEU A 30 -8.74 2.60 2.97
C LEU A 30 -10.03 2.98 2.24
N LEU A 31 -10.66 2.03 1.55
CA LEU A 31 -11.96 2.25 0.90
C LEU A 31 -13.07 2.61 1.89
N LYS A 32 -12.98 2.10 3.13
CA LYS A 32 -13.88 2.44 4.24
C LYS A 32 -13.50 3.74 4.96
N LYS A 33 -12.40 4.40 4.56
CA LYS A 33 -11.79 5.56 5.23
C LYS A 33 -11.40 5.28 6.70
N ASP A 34 -11.17 4.02 7.03
CA ASP A 34 -10.70 3.60 8.35
C ASP A 34 -9.17 3.54 8.34
N PHE A 35 -8.56 4.73 8.39
CA PHE A 35 -7.11 4.89 8.23
C PHE A 35 -6.32 4.22 9.36
N ALA A 36 -6.84 4.21 10.59
CA ALA A 36 -6.18 3.57 11.73
C ALA A 36 -5.99 2.07 11.50
N LYS A 37 -7.04 1.35 11.08
CA LYS A 37 -6.91 -0.08 10.78
C LYS A 37 -6.09 -0.35 9.53
N ALA A 38 -6.19 0.51 8.52
CA ALA A 38 -5.37 0.37 7.33
C ALA A 38 -3.87 0.47 7.66
N GLU A 39 -3.49 1.38 8.57
CA GLU A 39 -2.10 1.51 9.04
C GLU A 39 -1.65 0.28 9.85
N GLU A 40 -2.51 -0.25 10.73
CA GLU A 40 -2.22 -1.48 11.49
C GLU A 40 -1.92 -2.65 10.55
N TYR A 41 -2.76 -2.88 9.54
CA TYR A 41 -2.53 -3.96 8.57
C TYR A 41 -1.31 -3.70 7.69
N LEU A 42 -1.02 -2.46 7.30
CA LEU A 42 0.22 -2.13 6.59
C LEU A 42 1.46 -2.39 7.43
N GLN A 43 1.38 -2.17 8.75
CA GLN A 43 2.47 -2.53 9.66
C GLN A 43 2.68 -4.04 9.70
N GLN A 44 1.60 -4.84 9.74
CA GLN A 44 1.71 -6.30 9.65
C GLN A 44 2.31 -6.73 8.30
N ALA A 45 1.84 -6.18 7.18
CA ALA A 45 2.38 -6.47 5.85
C ALA A 45 3.88 -6.15 5.75
N ALA A 46 4.30 -4.97 6.25
CA ALA A 46 5.70 -4.56 6.26
C ALA A 46 6.60 -5.43 7.15
N GLN A 47 6.06 -6.01 8.23
CA GLN A 47 6.80 -6.97 9.07
C GLN A 47 7.02 -8.30 8.35
N MET A 48 6.10 -8.70 7.47
CA MET A 48 6.21 -9.94 6.70
C MET A 48 7.13 -9.78 5.49
N ASP A 49 6.96 -8.71 4.73
CA ASP A 49 7.81 -8.41 3.57
C ASP A 49 8.05 -6.91 3.44
N TYR A 50 9.13 -6.45 4.08
CA TYR A 50 9.56 -5.06 4.07
C TYR A 50 10.06 -4.59 2.69
N LEU A 51 10.43 -5.53 1.81
CA LEU A 51 10.94 -5.24 0.46
C LEU A 51 9.85 -5.29 -0.61
N ASN A 52 8.61 -5.62 -0.24
CA ASN A 52 7.49 -5.60 -1.16
C ASN A 52 7.11 -4.15 -1.52
N PRO A 53 7.21 -3.75 -2.81
CA PRO A 53 6.90 -2.39 -3.24
C PRO A 53 5.42 -2.04 -3.06
N ASN A 54 4.50 -3.02 -3.09
CA ASN A 54 3.06 -2.77 -2.87
C ASN A 54 2.79 -2.24 -1.45
N VAL A 55 3.56 -2.69 -0.45
CA VAL A 55 3.44 -2.19 0.93
C VAL A 55 3.69 -0.69 0.98
N TRP A 56 4.76 -0.23 0.33
CA TRP A 56 5.12 1.18 0.31
C TRP A 56 4.17 2.00 -0.56
N GLY A 57 3.69 1.45 -1.68
CA GLY A 57 2.70 2.10 -2.53
C GLY A 57 1.37 2.34 -1.81
N VAL A 58 0.85 1.32 -1.13
CA VAL A 58 -0.42 1.41 -0.36
C VAL A 58 -0.23 2.29 0.88
N LYS A 59 0.92 2.24 1.55
CA LYS A 59 1.24 3.15 2.68
C LYS A 59 1.34 4.61 2.25
N GLY A 60 1.95 4.87 1.09
CA GLY A 60 1.93 6.21 0.49
C GLY A 60 0.51 6.68 0.20
N HIS A 61 -0.37 5.78 -0.27
CA HIS A 61 -1.77 6.11 -0.49
C HIS A 61 -2.53 6.42 0.80
N LEU A 62 -2.27 5.68 1.88
CA LEU A 62 -2.81 5.97 3.20
C LEU A 62 -2.46 7.40 3.65
N TYR A 63 -1.18 7.78 3.59
CA TYR A 63 -0.74 9.11 4.00
C TYR A 63 -1.31 10.21 3.11
N PHE A 64 -1.38 9.96 1.80
CA PHE A 64 -2.00 10.88 0.85
C PHE A 64 -3.47 11.15 1.22
N LEU A 65 -4.25 10.10 1.46
CA LEU A 65 -5.65 10.23 1.86
C LEU A 65 -5.84 10.88 3.24
N SER A 66 -4.83 10.77 4.11
CA SER A 66 -4.80 11.39 5.43
C SER A 66 -4.33 12.85 5.40
N GLY A 67 -4.01 13.39 4.22
CA GLY A 67 -3.49 14.76 4.03
C GLY A 67 -2.03 14.93 4.42
N ASN A 68 -1.31 13.84 4.70
CA ASN A 68 0.10 13.90 5.06
C ASN A 68 0.99 13.70 3.82
N HIS A 69 1.19 14.78 3.07
CA HIS A 69 1.83 14.71 1.75
C HIS A 69 3.33 14.44 1.82
N VAL A 70 4.00 14.85 2.91
CA VAL A 70 5.44 14.62 3.12
C VAL A 70 5.72 13.12 3.23
N GLU A 71 4.99 12.42 4.09
CA GLU A 71 5.15 10.98 4.30
C GLU A 71 4.62 10.18 3.11
N ALA A 72 3.57 10.66 2.44
CA ALA A 72 3.06 10.06 1.22
C ALA A 72 4.13 10.05 0.11
N LYS A 73 4.76 11.21 -0.12
CA LYS A 73 5.85 11.39 -1.08
C LYS A 73 7.02 10.46 -0.78
N ALA A 74 7.49 10.43 0.47
CA ALA A 74 8.58 9.54 0.87
C ALA A 74 8.27 8.06 0.60
N CYS A 75 7.03 7.62 0.86
CA CYS A 75 6.61 6.24 0.58
C CYS A 75 6.53 5.95 -0.93
N TYR A 76 6.02 6.87 -1.73
CA TYR A 76 5.96 6.73 -3.17
C TYR A 76 7.35 6.74 -3.82
N GLU A 77 8.23 7.66 -3.44
CA GLU A 77 9.62 7.72 -3.88
C GLU A 77 10.39 6.44 -3.50
N ARG A 78 10.10 5.91 -2.31
CA ARG A 78 10.62 4.62 -1.92
C ARG A 78 10.09 3.49 -2.81
N THR A 79 8.81 3.51 -3.17
CA THR A 79 8.22 2.47 -4.02
C THR A 79 8.90 2.41 -5.38
N ILE A 80 9.15 3.56 -6.00
CA ILE A 80 9.84 3.65 -7.31
C ILE A 80 11.33 3.29 -7.24
N SER A 81 11.92 3.20 -6.05
CA SER A 81 13.33 2.83 -5.87
C SER A 81 13.57 1.32 -5.87
N PHE A 82 12.51 0.50 -5.78
CA PHE A 82 12.63 -0.95 -5.84
C PHE A 82 12.90 -1.45 -7.26
N VAL A 83 13.63 -2.57 -7.36
CA VAL A 83 13.95 -3.21 -8.65
C VAL A 83 12.73 -3.88 -9.28
N VAL A 84 11.81 -4.38 -8.44
CA VAL A 84 10.54 -4.95 -8.87
C VAL A 84 9.48 -3.87 -8.75
N ASP A 85 8.72 -3.66 -9.81
CA ASP A 85 7.63 -2.69 -9.83
C ASP A 85 6.48 -3.11 -8.91
N ALA A 86 5.84 -2.12 -8.28
CA ALA A 86 4.54 -2.32 -7.65
C ALA A 86 3.47 -2.64 -8.71
N SER A 87 2.38 -3.29 -8.30
CA SER A 87 1.26 -3.57 -9.22
C SER A 87 0.62 -2.30 -9.79
N GLU A 88 0.60 -1.21 -9.01
CA GLU A 88 -0.12 0.03 -9.33
C GLU A 88 0.81 1.24 -9.56
N MET A 89 1.90 1.06 -10.33
CA MET A 89 2.88 2.13 -10.59
C MET A 89 2.26 3.39 -11.21
N HIS A 90 1.29 3.24 -12.12
CA HIS A 90 0.63 4.39 -12.75
C HIS A 90 -0.03 5.32 -11.72
N PHE A 91 -0.72 4.74 -10.74
CA PHE A 91 -1.36 5.49 -9.67
C PHE A 91 -0.34 6.23 -8.80
N ILE A 92 0.78 5.58 -8.49
CA ILE A 92 1.87 6.16 -7.70
C ILE A 92 2.45 7.38 -8.40
N PHE A 93 2.77 7.29 -9.69
CA PHE A 93 3.27 8.42 -10.46
C PHE A 93 2.28 9.58 -10.53
N LEU A 94 0.99 9.29 -10.70
CA LEU A 94 -0.06 10.32 -10.71
C LEU A 94 -0.11 11.08 -9.38
N ARG A 95 -0.08 10.36 -8.26
CA ARG A 95 -0.12 10.96 -6.91
C ARG A 95 1.14 11.75 -6.60
N LEU A 96 2.30 11.21 -6.95
CA LEU A 96 3.57 11.91 -6.75
C LEU A 96 3.64 13.19 -7.60
N GLY A 97 3.17 13.12 -8.85
CA GLY A 97 3.04 14.30 -9.71
C GLY A 97 2.14 15.38 -9.12
N GLN A 98 1.00 14.99 -8.54
CA GLN A 98 0.12 15.92 -7.84
C GLN A 98 0.84 16.59 -6.65
N ILE A 99 1.52 15.83 -5.79
CA ILE A 99 2.24 16.38 -4.64
C ILE A 99 3.31 17.39 -5.09
N TYR A 100 4.10 17.07 -6.13
CA TYR A 100 5.12 17.97 -6.63
C TYR A 100 4.57 19.25 -7.28
N LEU A 101 3.34 19.22 -7.81
CA LEU A 101 2.68 20.42 -8.32
C LEU A 101 2.24 21.33 -7.17
N GLU A 102 1.64 20.75 -6.13
CA GLU A 102 1.23 21.48 -4.93
C GLU A 102 2.41 22.09 -4.17
N GLU A 103 3.59 21.46 -4.15
CA GLU A 103 4.81 22.03 -3.55
C GLU A 103 5.39 23.24 -4.32
N LYS A 104 5.00 23.44 -5.58
CA LYS A 104 5.52 24.51 -6.44
C LYS A 104 4.65 25.77 -6.45
N GLU A 105 3.49 25.73 -5.82
CA GLU A 105 2.58 26.86 -5.63
C GLU A 105 2.83 27.56 -4.28
#